data_AF-E6UH78-F1
#
_entry.id   AF-E6UH78-F1
#
_cell.length_a   1.000
_cell.length_b   1.000
_cell.length_c   1.000
_cell.angle_alpha   90.00
_cell.angle_beta   90.00
_cell.angle_gamma   90.00
#
_symmetry.space_group_name_H-M   'P 1'
#
loop_
_entity.id
_entity.type
_entity.pdbx_description
1 polymer ?
#
loop_
_entity_poly.entity_id
_entity_poly.type
_entity_poly.pdbx_seq_one_letter_code
_entity_poly.pdbx_strand_id
1 'polypeptide(L)'
;MNTFVCPHCGGEVPEGMRFCPHCMTVLAEPQAIEIGAKGRKKNSLVFIIVLCACIVTGAAVYFAARGHNDISVQKNNTDTEVSADVSETESFTSDVDSWVDSMTESIPDNIVTDESSSAESHDETESSADSSVNEHITEQGITPESLYADIKDWCGTHPPKYFGVESAEDISAEQDGDTTMFSFADKGGARIFIGTDTDGNASFIIRLNDISAEGNNEHGEEILSALGDIFFSTDLSGRDGNFTENGYSFEIICNDYPDMFYTEYIITAEKL
;
A
#
# COMPACT_ATOMS: atom_id res chain seq x y z
N MET A 1 50.47 20.04 -3.03
CA MET A 1 49.04 19.68 -3.14
C MET A 1 48.54 20.43 -4.35
N ASN A 2 48.03 19.74 -5.36
CA ASN A 2 47.48 20.42 -6.53
C ASN A 2 46.10 20.98 -6.18
N THR A 3 45.84 22.21 -6.62
CA THR A 3 44.57 22.90 -6.46
C THR A 3 44.09 23.37 -7.83
N PHE A 4 42.78 23.48 -8.00
CA PHE A 4 42.16 24.06 -9.18
C PHE A 4 41.16 25.14 -8.76
N VAL A 5 40.82 26.04 -9.69
CA VAL A 5 39.88 27.13 -9.42
C VAL A 5 38.46 26.66 -9.72
N CYS A 6 37.56 26.81 -8.75
CA CYS A 6 36.15 26.51 -8.90
C CYS A 6 35.54 27.35 -10.04
N PRO A 7 34.90 26.75 -11.06
CA PRO A 7 34.30 27.48 -12.16
C PRO A 7 33.07 28.31 -11.76
N HIS A 8 32.45 28.02 -10.61
CA HIS A 8 31.25 28.70 -10.14
C HIS A 8 31.54 29.93 -9.28
N CYS A 9 32.51 29.85 -8.36
CA CYS A 9 32.77 30.92 -7.40
C CYS A 9 34.19 31.50 -7.47
N GLY A 10 35.09 30.89 -8.24
CA GLY A 10 36.49 31.32 -8.34
C GLY A 10 37.36 30.98 -7.13
N GLY A 11 36.84 30.24 -6.14
CA GLY A 11 37.62 29.78 -4.98
C GLY A 11 38.61 28.67 -5.34
N GLU A 12 39.75 28.60 -4.65
CA GLU A 12 40.72 27.51 -4.81
C GLU A 12 40.21 26.23 -4.12
N VAL A 13 40.21 25.12 -4.86
CA VAL A 13 39.70 23.84 -4.39
C VAL A 13 40.80 22.77 -4.52
N PRO A 14 41.04 21.96 -3.48
CA PRO A 14 41.92 20.80 -3.58
C PRO A 14 41.43 19.81 -4.65
N GLU A 15 42.34 19.27 -5.47
CA GLU A 15 42.01 18.19 -6.41
C GLU A 15 41.40 16.97 -5.66
N GLY A 16 40.37 16.36 -6.25
CA GLY A 16 39.69 15.17 -5.70
C GLY A 16 38.46 15.46 -4.84
N MET A 17 38.13 16.74 -4.56
CA MET A 17 36.89 17.10 -3.88
C MET A 17 35.67 16.97 -4.81
N ARG A 18 34.57 16.40 -4.30
CA ARG A 18 33.30 16.27 -5.04
C ARG A 18 32.47 17.56 -5.05
N PHE A 19 32.68 18.43 -4.07
CA PHE A 19 31.97 19.70 -3.90
C PHE A 19 32.94 20.83 -3.55
N CYS A 20 32.58 22.06 -3.91
CA CYS A 20 33.34 23.23 -3.54
C CYS A 20 33.10 23.58 -2.05
N PRO A 21 34.12 23.70 -1.20
CA PRO A 21 33.93 24.07 0.21
C PRO A 21 33.50 25.54 0.39
N HIS A 22 33.62 26.37 -0.65
CA HIS A 22 33.28 27.78 -0.59
C HIS A 22 31.83 28.10 -0.99
N CYS A 23 31.31 27.42 -2.02
CA CYS A 23 29.97 27.69 -2.55
C CYS A 23 29.03 26.48 -2.51
N MET A 24 29.50 25.34 -1.96
CA MET A 24 28.76 24.07 -1.87
C MET A 24 28.30 23.49 -3.23
N THR A 25 28.75 24.05 -4.35
CA THR A 25 28.41 23.52 -5.68
C THR A 25 29.18 22.22 -5.95
N VAL A 26 28.48 21.22 -6.48
CA VAL A 26 29.06 19.94 -6.89
C VAL A 26 29.98 20.18 -8.10
N LEU A 27 31.24 19.72 -8.02
CA LEU A 27 32.28 20.01 -9.02
C LEU A 27 32.61 18.79 -9.91
N ALA A 28 32.29 17.58 -9.46
CA ALA A 28 32.48 16.37 -10.22
C ALA A 28 31.11 15.73 -10.44
N GLU A 29 30.68 15.71 -11.70
CA GLU A 29 29.65 14.77 -12.13
C GLU A 29 30.19 13.36 -11.83
N PRO A 30 29.43 12.50 -11.12
CA PRO A 30 29.90 11.16 -10.81
C PRO A 30 30.19 10.48 -12.14
N GLN A 31 31.47 10.30 -12.46
CA GLN A 31 31.87 9.39 -13.52
C GLN A 31 31.19 8.08 -13.15
N ALA A 32 30.20 7.70 -13.96
CA ALA A 32 29.48 6.46 -13.80
C ALA A 32 30.54 5.40 -13.58
N ILE A 33 30.64 4.92 -12.35
CA ILE A 33 31.44 3.76 -12.05
C ILE A 33 30.80 2.73 -12.96
N GLU A 34 31.50 2.33 -14.03
CA GLU A 34 31.14 1.13 -14.76
C GLU A 34 31.27 0.01 -13.74
N ILE A 35 30.19 -0.21 -12.98
CA ILE A 35 30.02 -1.37 -12.12
C ILE A 35 30.02 -2.50 -13.13
N GLY A 36 31.20 -3.10 -13.32
CA GLY A 36 31.39 -4.22 -14.22
C GLY A 36 30.29 -5.21 -13.92
N ALA A 37 29.35 -5.34 -14.86
CA ALA A 37 28.27 -6.29 -14.81
C ALA A 37 28.90 -7.67 -14.69
N LYS A 38 29.05 -8.13 -13.45
CA LYS A 38 29.61 -9.43 -13.13
C LYS A 38 28.56 -10.43 -13.60
N GLY A 39 28.78 -10.96 -14.80
CA GLY A 39 27.85 -11.83 -15.51
C GLY A 39 27.26 -12.89 -14.56
N ARG A 40 25.95 -12.78 -14.32
CA ARG A 40 25.17 -13.81 -13.63
C ARG A 40 25.36 -15.12 -14.38
N LYS A 41 25.99 -16.07 -13.70
CA LYS A 41 26.32 -17.41 -14.20
C LYS A 41 25.04 -18.11 -14.67
N LYS A 42 24.94 -18.37 -15.98
CA LYS A 42 23.94 -19.24 -16.65
C LYS A 42 23.76 -20.62 -15.99
N ASN A 43 24.68 -21.03 -15.12
CA ASN A 43 24.66 -22.33 -14.46
C ASN A 43 23.59 -22.44 -13.36
N SER A 44 23.09 -21.32 -12.81
CA SER A 44 22.05 -21.37 -11.76
C SER A 44 20.71 -21.88 -12.28
N LEU A 45 20.35 -21.55 -13.52
CA LEU A 45 19.09 -22.01 -14.13
C LEU A 45 19.11 -23.52 -14.42
N VAL A 46 20.29 -24.07 -14.75
CA VAL A 46 20.46 -25.52 -14.96
C VAL A 46 20.23 -26.31 -13.67
N PHE A 47 20.68 -25.79 -12.52
CA PHE A 47 20.44 -26.45 -11.21
C PHE A 47 18.95 -26.50 -10.86
N ILE A 48 18.19 -25.44 -11.14
CA ILE A 48 16.74 -25.39 -10.86
C ILE A 48 16.00 -26.43 -11.73
N ILE A 49 16.33 -26.54 -13.02
CA ILE A 49 15.70 -27.52 -13.92
C ILE A 49 15.98 -28.96 -13.46
N VAL A 50 17.23 -29.26 -13.09
CA VAL A 50 17.60 -30.59 -12.59
C VAL A 50 16.86 -30.93 -11.30
N LEU A 51 16.71 -29.97 -10.38
CA LEU A 51 16.02 -30.17 -9.12
C LEU A 51 14.52 -30.47 -9.33
N CYS A 52 13.84 -29.73 -10.22
CA CYS A 52 12.45 -30.00 -10.57
C CYS A 52 12.27 -31.39 -11.20
N ALA A 53 13.18 -31.81 -12.09
CA ALA A 53 13.13 -33.13 -12.71
C ALA A 53 13.28 -34.27 -11.68
N CYS A 54 14.14 -34.09 -10.66
CA CYS A 54 14.29 -35.05 -9.56
C CYS A 54 13.01 -35.17 -8.70
N ILE A 55 12.32 -34.07 -8.44
CA ILE A 55 11.08 -34.08 -7.64
C ILE A 55 9.97 -34.83 -8.37
N VAL A 56 9.78 -34.56 -9.67
CA VAL A 56 8.75 -35.21 -10.49
C VAL A 56 9.00 -36.72 -10.62
N THR A 57 10.25 -37.12 -10.86
CA THR A 57 10.61 -38.54 -10.94
C THR A 57 10.48 -39.25 -9.59
N GLY A 58 10.88 -38.59 -8.49
CA GLY A 58 10.69 -39.11 -7.13
C GLY A 58 9.21 -39.34 -6.78
N ALA A 59 8.34 -38.39 -7.11
CA ALA A 59 6.90 -38.50 -6.89
C ALA A 59 6.29 -39.68 -7.69
N ALA A 60 6.65 -39.83 -8.96
CA ALA A 60 6.14 -40.91 -9.80
C ALA A 60 6.52 -42.30 -9.24
N VAL A 61 7.78 -42.49 -8.81
CA VAL A 61 8.24 -43.73 -8.18
C VAL A 61 7.52 -43.97 -6.85
N TYR A 62 7.32 -42.92 -6.04
CA TYR A 62 6.61 -43.02 -4.78
C TYR A 62 5.16 -43.50 -4.95
N PHE A 63 4.42 -42.93 -5.92
CA PHE A 63 3.05 -43.35 -6.21
C PHE A 63 2.98 -44.77 -6.79
N ALA A 64 3.90 -45.15 -7.67
CA ALA A 64 3.98 -46.51 -8.19
C ALA A 64 4.26 -47.55 -7.10
N ALA A 65 5.09 -47.21 -6.10
CA ALA A 65 5.37 -48.09 -4.97
C ALA A 65 4.19 -48.20 -3.98
N ARG A 66 3.33 -47.18 -3.91
CA ARG A 66 2.19 -47.15 -2.95
C ARG A 66 0.89 -47.75 -3.50
N GLY A 67 0.80 -47.97 -4.81
CA GLY A 67 -0.43 -48.39 -5.50
C GLY A 67 -0.86 -49.85 -5.35
N HIS A 68 -0.24 -50.64 -4.46
CA HIS A 68 -0.52 -52.08 -4.33
C HIS A 68 -1.00 -52.54 -2.94
N ASN A 69 -1.55 -51.64 -2.12
CA ASN A 69 -2.22 -52.03 -0.88
C ASN A 69 -3.75 -51.99 -1.07
N ASP A 70 -4.28 -53.20 -1.17
CA ASP A 70 -5.66 -53.62 -1.43
C ASP A 70 -6.78 -52.76 -0.80
N ILE A 71 -7.61 -52.16 -1.64
CA ILE A 71 -9.00 -51.81 -1.31
C ILE A 71 -9.84 -53.05 -1.60
N SER A 72 -9.97 -53.93 -0.60
CA SER A 72 -11.00 -54.96 -0.59
C SER A 72 -12.29 -54.37 0.00
N VAL A 73 -13.08 -53.71 -0.84
CA VAL A 73 -14.44 -53.27 -0.49
C VAL A 73 -15.33 -54.50 -0.33
N GLN A 74 -15.73 -54.73 0.91
CA GLN A 74 -16.68 -55.73 1.34
C GLN A 74 -18.06 -55.39 0.74
N LYS A 75 -18.54 -56.26 -0.15
CA LYS A 75 -19.85 -56.17 -0.78
C LYS A 75 -20.87 -56.81 0.15
N ASN A 76 -21.53 -56.00 0.98
CA ASN A 76 -22.61 -56.46 1.84
C ASN A 76 -23.92 -55.89 1.32
N ASN A 77 -24.75 -56.79 0.79
CA ASN A 77 -26.09 -56.54 0.26
C ASN A 77 -27.00 -55.96 1.34
N THR A 78 -27.89 -55.05 0.95
CA THR A 78 -29.21 -54.90 1.58
C THR A 78 -30.18 -54.43 0.51
N ASP A 79 -31.01 -55.36 0.07
CA ASP A 79 -32.22 -55.10 -0.70
C ASP A 79 -33.21 -54.33 0.18
N THR A 80 -33.74 -53.21 -0.32
CA THR A 80 -35.02 -52.65 0.15
C THR A 80 -35.65 -51.91 -1.04
N GLU A 81 -36.63 -52.58 -1.65
CA GLU A 81 -37.66 -51.95 -2.47
C GLU A 81 -38.42 -50.91 -1.64
N VAL A 82 -38.79 -49.78 -2.24
CA VAL A 82 -40.19 -49.29 -2.36
C VAL A 82 -40.21 -47.84 -2.90
N SER A 83 -40.96 -47.71 -4.01
CA SER A 83 -41.77 -46.58 -4.51
C SER A 83 -41.21 -45.17 -4.72
N ALA A 84 -41.08 -44.84 -6.01
CA ALA A 84 -41.72 -43.74 -6.75
C ALA A 84 -42.23 -42.47 -6.02
N ASP A 85 -41.72 -41.31 -6.44
CA ASP A 85 -42.48 -40.15 -6.98
C ASP A 85 -41.46 -39.12 -7.54
N VAL A 86 -41.32 -38.94 -8.86
CA VAL A 86 -41.89 -37.84 -9.67
C VAL A 86 -41.95 -36.47 -8.97
N SER A 87 -41.04 -35.57 -9.36
CA SER A 87 -41.40 -34.21 -9.77
C SER A 87 -40.19 -33.51 -10.40
N GLU A 88 -40.45 -33.01 -11.61
CA GLU A 88 -39.64 -32.05 -12.35
C GLU A 88 -39.52 -30.73 -11.58
N THR A 89 -38.41 -30.00 -11.77
CA THR A 89 -38.36 -28.51 -11.84
C THR A 89 -36.91 -28.10 -12.10
N GLU A 90 -36.56 -27.86 -13.36
CA GLU A 90 -36.54 -26.55 -14.05
C GLU A 90 -35.22 -25.80 -13.86
N SER A 91 -34.53 -25.69 -15.00
CA SER A 91 -33.35 -24.91 -15.30
C SER A 91 -33.66 -23.41 -15.22
N PHE A 92 -32.99 -22.70 -14.32
CA PHE A 92 -32.95 -21.24 -14.34
C PHE A 92 -31.76 -20.75 -15.17
N THR A 93 -32.06 -20.33 -16.40
CA THR A 93 -31.24 -19.39 -17.17
C THR A 93 -32.17 -18.28 -17.65
N SER A 94 -31.93 -17.05 -17.20
CA SER A 94 -32.39 -15.79 -17.82
C SER A 94 -31.76 -14.65 -17.00
N ASP A 95 -30.89 -13.87 -17.64
CA ASP A 95 -31.20 -12.55 -18.19
C ASP A 95 -31.13 -11.46 -17.12
N VAL A 96 -29.97 -10.79 -17.04
CA VAL A 96 -29.84 -9.47 -16.42
C VAL A 96 -29.37 -8.54 -17.52
N ASP A 97 -30.35 -7.92 -18.17
CA ASP A 97 -30.16 -6.78 -19.05
C ASP A 97 -30.98 -5.60 -18.49
N SER A 98 -30.34 -4.43 -18.52
CA SER A 98 -30.94 -3.10 -18.41
C SER A 98 -31.51 -2.66 -17.05
N TRP A 99 -30.88 -1.62 -16.47
CA TRP A 99 -31.51 -0.42 -15.90
C TRP A 99 -30.46 0.70 -15.98
N VAL A 100 -30.56 1.58 -16.98
CA VAL A 100 -31.28 2.88 -17.00
C VAL A 100 -30.35 4.04 -16.63
N ASP A 101 -29.93 4.72 -17.70
CA ASP A 101 -29.59 6.14 -17.76
C ASP A 101 -30.61 7.01 -17.00
N SER A 102 -30.14 8.03 -16.28
CA SER A 102 -30.73 9.38 -16.24
C SER A 102 -30.41 10.07 -14.92
N MET A 103 -29.46 11.01 -14.92
CA MET A 103 -29.66 12.34 -14.34
C MET A 103 -28.72 13.36 -15.02
N THR A 104 -29.30 14.11 -15.95
CA THR A 104 -28.79 15.41 -16.40
C THR A 104 -29.92 16.40 -16.17
N GLU A 105 -29.76 17.31 -15.20
CA GLU A 105 -30.47 18.60 -15.08
C GLU A 105 -29.87 19.32 -13.85
N SER A 106 -29.07 20.37 -14.04
CA SER A 106 -29.42 21.78 -14.28
C SER A 106 -29.14 22.63 -13.03
N ILE A 107 -27.96 23.26 -13.02
CA ILE A 107 -27.59 24.29 -12.05
C ILE A 107 -28.03 25.64 -12.63
N PRO A 108 -28.82 26.47 -11.91
CA PRO A 108 -29.08 27.82 -12.33
C PRO A 108 -27.95 28.76 -11.90
N ASP A 109 -27.53 29.59 -12.86
CA ASP A 109 -26.80 30.83 -12.63
C ASP A 109 -27.61 31.75 -11.71
N ASN A 110 -26.97 32.27 -10.65
CA ASN A 110 -27.28 33.63 -10.21
C ASN A 110 -26.10 34.32 -9.54
N ILE A 111 -25.78 35.45 -10.17
CA ILE A 111 -24.84 36.51 -9.81
C ILE A 111 -25.36 37.29 -8.61
N VAL A 112 -24.54 37.53 -7.58
CA VAL A 112 -24.50 38.82 -6.87
C VAL A 112 -23.05 39.10 -6.43
N THR A 113 -22.54 40.22 -6.94
CA THR A 113 -21.37 40.96 -6.48
C THR A 113 -21.78 41.79 -5.25
N ASP A 114 -20.95 41.86 -4.22
CA ASP A 114 -20.84 43.09 -3.43
C ASP A 114 -19.52 43.18 -2.66
N GLU A 115 -18.99 44.40 -2.70
CA GLU A 115 -17.75 44.88 -2.11
C GLU A 115 -17.85 45.15 -0.59
N SER A 116 -16.68 45.14 0.06
CA SER A 116 -16.30 45.97 1.20
C SER A 116 -17.09 45.87 2.50
N SER A 117 -16.43 45.43 3.58
CA SER A 117 -15.71 46.36 4.46
C SER A 117 -15.25 45.69 5.76
N SER A 118 -14.10 46.17 6.20
CA SER A 118 -13.40 45.93 7.45
C SER A 118 -14.21 46.26 8.71
N ALA A 119 -14.21 45.34 9.68
CA ALA A 119 -14.27 45.68 11.10
C ALA A 119 -13.62 44.55 11.92
N GLU A 120 -12.55 44.90 12.63
CA GLU A 120 -11.96 44.08 13.69
C GLU A 120 -12.94 43.96 14.85
N SER A 121 -13.24 42.73 15.27
CA SER A 121 -13.71 42.44 16.62
C SER A 121 -13.17 41.08 17.03
N HIS A 122 -12.21 41.12 17.96
CA HIS A 122 -11.80 39.99 18.79
C HIS A 122 -13.02 39.54 19.60
N ASP A 123 -13.57 38.38 19.25
CA ASP A 123 -14.53 37.65 20.07
C ASP A 123 -13.95 36.26 20.28
N GLU A 124 -13.56 35.97 21.52
CA GLU A 124 -13.10 34.65 21.95
C GLU A 124 -14.29 33.71 21.97
N THR A 125 -14.62 33.18 20.79
CA THR A 125 -15.54 32.06 20.66
C THR A 125 -14.75 30.82 21.04
N GLU A 126 -15.00 30.32 22.25
CA GLU A 126 -14.69 28.94 22.62
C GLU A 126 -15.39 28.02 21.62
N SER A 127 -14.67 27.70 20.55
CA SER A 127 -15.01 26.65 19.60
C SER A 127 -14.95 25.34 20.37
N SER A 128 -16.10 24.95 20.91
CA SER A 128 -16.43 23.55 21.11
C SER A 128 -16.40 22.87 19.74
N ALA A 129 -15.19 22.54 19.28
CA ALA A 129 -14.98 21.60 18.22
C ALA A 129 -15.52 20.27 18.75
N ASP A 130 -16.75 19.99 18.36
CA ASP A 130 -17.39 18.69 18.48
C ASP A 130 -16.40 17.63 18.01
N SER A 131 -15.96 16.77 18.92
CA SER A 131 -15.06 15.65 18.65
C SER A 131 -15.80 14.51 17.95
N SER A 132 -16.65 14.82 16.97
CA SER A 132 -17.37 13.84 16.14
C SER A 132 -16.48 13.21 15.06
N VAL A 133 -15.18 13.50 15.09
CA VAL A 133 -14.18 12.99 14.16
C VAL A 133 -13.46 11.83 14.87
N ASN A 134 -14.04 10.63 14.80
CA ASN A 134 -13.33 9.34 14.74
C ASN A 134 -14.30 8.15 14.84
N GLU A 135 -15.35 8.18 14.02
CA GLU A 135 -16.14 6.99 13.69
C GLU A 135 -15.79 6.50 12.27
N HIS A 136 -14.59 6.80 11.75
CA HIS A 136 -14.31 6.52 10.34
C HIS A 136 -14.08 5.04 10.04
N ILE A 137 -13.56 4.30 11.02
CA ILE A 137 -13.66 2.84 11.07
C ILE A 137 -14.99 2.50 11.76
N THR A 138 -16.11 2.90 11.15
CA THR A 138 -17.46 2.52 11.59
C THR A 138 -17.73 1.05 11.28
N GLU A 139 -18.74 0.47 11.92
CA GLU A 139 -19.26 -0.88 11.63
C GLU A 139 -19.59 -1.13 10.14
N GLN A 140 -19.67 -0.08 9.32
CA GLN A 140 -20.02 -0.17 7.90
C GLN A 140 -18.85 -0.50 6.97
N GLY A 141 -17.61 -0.55 7.49
CA GLY A 141 -16.41 -0.85 6.72
C GLY A 141 -15.97 0.32 5.83
N ILE A 142 -14.69 0.34 5.47
CA ILE A 142 -14.12 1.35 4.57
C ILE A 142 -14.42 0.93 3.13
N THR A 143 -14.84 1.88 2.27
CA THR A 143 -14.94 1.67 0.82
C THR A 143 -13.82 2.42 0.08
N PRO A 144 -13.46 2.04 -1.16
CA PRO A 144 -12.47 2.77 -1.96
C PRO A 144 -12.78 4.27 -2.11
N GLU A 145 -14.06 4.62 -2.27
CA GLU A 145 -14.51 6.00 -2.42
C GLU A 145 -14.33 6.80 -1.13
N SER A 146 -14.65 6.20 0.03
CA SER A 146 -14.40 6.84 1.33
C SER A 146 -12.92 7.05 1.58
N LEU A 147 -12.10 6.02 1.34
CA LEU A 147 -10.64 6.11 1.49
C LEU A 147 -10.04 7.16 0.57
N TYR A 148 -10.49 7.23 -0.69
CA TYR A 148 -10.06 8.27 -1.63
C TYR A 148 -10.44 9.67 -1.15
N ALA A 149 -11.66 9.85 -0.62
CA ALA A 149 -12.11 11.14 -0.11
C ALA A 149 -11.23 11.62 1.05
N ASP A 150 -10.84 10.73 1.95
CA ASP A 150 -10.00 11.05 3.11
C ASP A 150 -8.57 11.39 2.71
N ILE A 151 -7.99 10.60 1.80
CA ILE A 151 -6.68 10.88 1.22
C ILE A 151 -6.68 12.26 0.55
N LYS A 152 -7.76 12.57 -0.19
CA LYS A 152 -7.89 13.84 -0.89
C LYS A 152 -8.05 15.03 0.06
N ASP A 153 -8.83 14.87 1.13
CA ASP A 153 -9.01 15.90 2.16
C ASP A 153 -7.68 16.16 2.89
N TRP A 154 -6.98 15.11 3.29
CA TRP A 154 -5.65 15.20 3.89
C TRP A 154 -4.65 15.91 2.97
N CYS A 155 -4.60 15.56 1.68
CA CYS A 155 -3.73 16.24 0.70
C CYS A 155 -4.09 17.73 0.51
N GLY A 156 -5.34 18.12 0.76
CA GLY A 156 -5.80 19.51 0.70
C GLY A 156 -5.30 20.36 1.87
N THR A 157 -5.15 19.75 3.05
CA THR A 157 -4.65 20.40 4.27
C THR A 157 -3.12 20.29 4.41
N HIS A 158 -2.53 19.21 3.90
CA HIS A 158 -1.11 18.90 3.92
C HIS A 158 -0.61 18.71 2.49
N PRO A 159 -0.16 19.76 1.78
CA PRO A 159 0.25 19.65 0.38
C PRO A 159 1.50 18.77 0.28
N PRO A 160 1.35 17.49 -0.10
CA PRO A 160 2.42 16.53 0.10
C PRO A 160 3.37 16.53 -1.07
N LYS A 161 4.62 16.17 -0.80
CA LYS A 161 5.67 16.05 -1.81
C LYS A 161 5.53 14.76 -2.61
N TYR A 162 5.20 13.66 -1.95
CA TYR A 162 5.17 12.33 -2.56
C TYR A 162 3.81 11.64 -2.42
N PHE A 163 3.10 11.86 -1.31
CA PHE A 163 1.81 11.23 -1.09
C PHE A 163 0.74 11.75 -2.05
N GLY A 164 -0.24 10.91 -2.36
CA GLY A 164 -1.41 11.31 -3.12
C GLY A 164 -1.83 10.31 -4.16
N VAL A 165 -3.14 10.23 -4.34
CA VAL A 165 -3.84 9.40 -5.31
C VAL A 165 -4.59 10.33 -6.26
N GLU A 166 -4.56 10.09 -7.57
CA GLU A 166 -5.19 10.98 -8.54
C GLU A 166 -6.71 10.76 -8.58
N SER A 167 -7.15 9.50 -8.47
CA SER A 167 -8.55 9.09 -8.54
C SER A 167 -8.86 7.87 -7.66
N ALA A 168 -10.13 7.63 -7.34
CA ALA A 168 -10.54 6.42 -6.62
C ALA A 168 -10.27 5.13 -7.43
N GLU A 169 -10.20 5.21 -8.77
CA GLU A 169 -9.89 4.08 -9.65
C GLU A 169 -8.44 3.58 -9.49
N ASP A 170 -7.56 4.41 -8.94
CA ASP A 170 -6.17 4.04 -8.61
C ASP A 170 -6.08 3.18 -7.34
N ILE A 171 -7.18 3.06 -6.58
CA ILE A 171 -7.30 2.23 -5.39
C ILE A 171 -8.00 0.93 -5.77
N SER A 172 -7.24 -0.16 -5.82
CA SER A 172 -7.84 -1.50 -5.93
C SER A 172 -8.32 -1.94 -4.55
N ALA A 173 -9.52 -2.54 -4.48
CA ALA A 173 -9.98 -3.22 -3.27
C ALA A 173 -10.32 -4.69 -3.55
N GLU A 174 -9.93 -5.55 -2.62
CA GLU A 174 -10.25 -6.97 -2.60
C GLU A 174 -10.84 -7.32 -1.23
N GLN A 175 -11.92 -8.09 -1.22
CA GLN A 175 -12.57 -8.56 0.01
C GLN A 175 -12.35 -10.07 0.14
N ASP A 176 -11.77 -10.50 1.26
CA ASP A 176 -11.59 -11.92 1.62
C ASP A 176 -12.16 -12.17 3.02
N GLY A 177 -13.36 -12.75 3.06
CA GLY A 177 -14.11 -12.94 4.29
C GLY A 177 -14.40 -11.62 4.99
N ASP A 178 -13.88 -11.49 6.22
CA ASP A 178 -14.05 -10.32 7.08
C ASP A 178 -12.95 -9.27 6.87
N THR A 179 -12.01 -9.51 5.95
CA THR A 179 -10.91 -8.58 5.66
C THR A 179 -11.14 -7.85 4.34
N THR A 180 -10.97 -6.53 4.36
CA THR A 180 -10.91 -5.70 3.15
C THR A 180 -9.48 -5.21 2.94
N MET A 181 -8.92 -5.49 1.77
CA MET A 181 -7.57 -5.11 1.37
C MET A 181 -7.61 -4.04 0.30
N PHE A 182 -7.01 -2.89 0.56
CA PHE A 182 -6.79 -1.82 -0.41
C PHE A 182 -5.35 -1.86 -0.90
N SER A 183 -5.13 -1.55 -2.17
CA SER A 183 -3.78 -1.32 -2.70
C SER A 183 -3.75 -0.17 -3.69
N PHE A 184 -2.73 0.67 -3.59
CA PHE A 184 -2.50 1.78 -4.50
C PHE A 184 -1.01 2.13 -4.56
N ALA A 185 -0.65 2.97 -5.54
CA ALA A 185 0.66 3.57 -5.62
C ALA A 185 0.55 5.08 -5.46
N ASP A 186 1.54 5.69 -4.80
CA ASP A 186 1.61 7.14 -4.69
C ASP A 186 2.45 7.78 -5.81
N LYS A 187 2.58 9.11 -5.78
CA LYS A 187 3.32 9.87 -6.81
C LYS A 187 4.83 9.58 -6.79
N GLY A 188 5.36 9.17 -5.64
CA GLY A 188 6.75 8.76 -5.48
C GLY A 188 7.02 7.31 -5.89
N GLY A 189 5.99 6.54 -6.29
CA GLY A 189 6.11 5.14 -6.67
C GLY A 189 6.17 4.18 -5.47
N ALA A 190 5.80 4.65 -4.28
CA ALA A 190 5.52 3.78 -3.13
C ALA A 190 4.36 2.85 -3.46
N ARG A 191 4.41 1.61 -3.01
CA ARG A 191 3.26 0.70 -3.03
C ARG A 191 2.72 0.56 -1.63
N ILE A 192 1.44 0.85 -1.47
CA ILE A 192 0.77 0.85 -0.18
C ILE A 192 -0.31 -0.21 -0.22
N PHE A 193 -0.32 -1.09 0.79
CA PHE A 193 -1.36 -2.07 1.02
C PHE A 193 -1.98 -1.80 2.39
N ILE A 194 -3.30 -1.79 2.47
CA ILE A 194 -4.04 -1.51 3.69
C ILE A 194 -5.06 -2.63 3.89
N GLY A 195 -4.89 -3.45 4.91
CA GLY A 195 -5.86 -4.44 5.33
C GLY A 195 -6.64 -3.94 6.54
N THR A 196 -7.96 -4.05 6.52
CA THR A 196 -8.82 -3.78 7.69
C THR A 196 -9.78 -4.95 7.90
N ASP A 197 -10.07 -5.29 9.15
CA ASP A 197 -11.05 -6.33 9.49
C ASP A 197 -12.30 -5.78 10.19
N THR A 198 -13.31 -6.64 10.38
CA THR A 198 -14.57 -6.30 11.04
C THR A 198 -14.44 -6.00 12.53
N ASP A 199 -13.35 -6.43 13.16
CA ASP A 199 -13.03 -6.10 14.55
C ASP A 199 -12.40 -4.70 14.68
N GLY A 200 -12.11 -4.05 13.55
CA GLY A 200 -11.53 -2.71 13.46
C GLY A 200 -10.01 -2.72 13.60
N ASN A 201 -9.35 -3.88 13.48
CA ASN A 201 -7.91 -3.94 13.35
C ASN A 201 -7.50 -3.49 11.95
N ALA A 202 -6.30 -2.94 11.85
CA ALA A 202 -5.73 -2.48 10.60
C ALA A 202 -4.28 -2.95 10.45
N SER A 203 -3.89 -3.22 9.23
CA SER A 203 -2.52 -3.57 8.85
C SER A 203 -2.12 -2.76 7.63
N PHE A 204 -0.89 -2.26 7.63
CA PHE A 204 -0.34 -1.49 6.53
C PHE A 204 0.97 -2.10 6.11
N ILE A 205 1.16 -2.25 4.80
CA ILE A 205 2.46 -2.58 4.22
C ILE A 205 2.80 -1.48 3.22
N ILE A 206 3.85 -0.73 3.53
CA ILE A 206 4.34 0.37 2.68
C ILE A 206 5.70 -0.07 2.14
N ARG A 207 5.79 -0.23 0.82
CA ARG A 207 7.05 -0.53 0.14
C ARG A 207 7.51 0.65 -0.68
N LEU A 208 8.69 1.14 -0.36
CA LEU A 208 9.29 2.30 -1.00
C LEU A 208 10.47 1.87 -1.86
N ASN A 209 10.35 2.06 -3.17
CA ASN A 209 11.40 1.71 -4.12
C ASN A 209 12.40 2.86 -4.28
N ASP A 210 13.63 2.53 -4.65
CA ASP A 210 14.67 3.51 -5.07
C ASP A 210 15.07 4.55 -4.00
N ILE A 211 14.90 4.22 -2.72
CA ILE A 211 15.30 5.13 -1.64
C ILE A 211 16.76 4.89 -1.29
N SER A 212 17.55 5.96 -1.34
CA SER A 212 18.96 5.91 -0.96
C SER A 212 19.09 5.48 0.50
N ALA A 213 19.98 4.54 0.78
CA ALA A 213 20.26 3.98 2.12
C ALA A 213 20.76 4.99 3.18
N GLU A 214 20.67 6.29 2.92
CA GLU A 214 21.15 7.36 3.81
C GLU A 214 20.14 7.76 4.91
N GLY A 215 19.10 6.94 5.15
CA GLY A 215 18.46 6.86 6.47
C GLY A 215 17.52 8.01 6.85
N ASN A 216 17.15 8.90 5.92
CA ASN A 216 16.06 9.85 6.11
C ASN A 216 15.06 9.67 4.97
N ASN A 217 14.10 8.78 5.20
CA ASN A 217 13.06 8.48 4.26
C ASN A 217 11.90 9.47 4.44
N GLU A 218 12.13 10.74 4.09
CA GLU A 218 11.13 11.82 4.12
C GLU A 218 9.82 11.37 3.45
N HIS A 219 9.93 10.55 2.40
CA HIS A 219 8.82 9.93 1.70
C HIS A 219 8.04 8.95 2.58
N GLY A 220 8.73 8.03 3.25
CA GLY A 220 8.13 7.10 4.20
C GLY A 220 7.50 7.80 5.40
N GLU A 221 8.16 8.82 5.96
CA GLU A 221 7.61 9.61 7.07
C GLU A 221 6.34 10.37 6.68
N GLU A 222 6.30 10.95 5.47
CA GLU A 222 5.10 11.61 4.95
C GLU A 222 3.94 10.62 4.78
N ILE A 223 4.18 9.43 4.23
CA ILE A 223 3.13 8.40 4.10
C ILE A 223 2.66 7.93 5.48
N LEU A 224 3.58 7.67 6.40
CA LEU A 224 3.23 7.25 7.77
C LEU A 224 2.40 8.31 8.49
N SER A 225 2.77 9.58 8.35
CA SER A 225 2.01 10.70 8.92
C SER A 225 0.60 10.76 8.33
N ALA A 226 0.47 10.66 7.00
CA ALA A 226 -0.82 10.68 6.30
C ALA A 226 -1.73 9.54 6.74
N LEU A 227 -1.23 8.30 6.69
CA LEU A 227 -2.02 7.12 7.08
C LEU A 227 -2.35 7.13 8.58
N GLY A 228 -1.41 7.58 9.41
CA GLY A 228 -1.65 7.73 10.84
C GLY A 228 -2.79 8.69 11.15
N ASP A 229 -2.79 9.85 10.50
CA ASP A 229 -3.81 10.88 10.71
C ASP A 229 -5.18 10.43 10.18
N ILE A 230 -5.23 9.90 8.95
CA ILE A 230 -6.47 9.44 8.29
C ILE A 230 -7.17 8.34 9.10
N PHE A 231 -6.43 7.34 9.59
CA PHE A 231 -7.05 6.15 10.20
C PHE A 231 -7.16 6.22 11.72
N PHE A 232 -6.26 6.95 12.39
CA PHE A 232 -6.13 6.90 13.84
C PHE A 232 -6.00 8.26 14.50
N SER A 233 -5.96 9.35 13.72
CA SER A 233 -5.63 10.70 14.19
C SER A 233 -4.36 10.73 15.05
N THR A 234 -3.34 9.99 14.62
CA THR A 234 -2.03 9.98 15.26
C THR A 234 -0.91 10.09 14.24
N ASP A 235 0.14 10.83 14.55
CA ASP A 235 1.31 10.90 13.68
C ASP A 235 2.22 9.68 13.90
N LEU A 236 2.31 8.82 12.89
CA LEU A 236 3.18 7.64 12.87
C LEU A 236 4.59 7.94 12.36
N SER A 237 4.87 9.17 11.90
CA SER A 237 6.18 9.53 11.37
C SER A 237 7.29 9.36 12.41
N GLY A 238 8.44 8.82 11.98
CA GLY A 238 9.60 8.58 12.86
C GLY A 238 9.40 7.58 14.00
N ARG A 239 8.25 6.88 14.07
CA ARG A 239 7.98 5.88 15.11
C ARG A 239 8.49 4.49 14.72
N ASP A 240 8.99 3.77 15.72
CA ASP A 240 9.40 2.37 15.62
C ASP A 240 8.97 1.57 16.85
N GLY A 241 8.75 0.26 16.67
CA GLY A 241 8.41 -0.65 17.76
C GLY A 241 6.95 -0.56 18.21
N ASN A 242 6.72 -0.87 19.50
CA ASN A 242 5.39 -1.05 20.07
C ASN A 242 4.96 0.17 20.89
N PHE A 243 3.75 0.67 20.68
CA PHE A 243 3.16 1.74 21.49
C PHE A 243 1.62 1.69 21.48
N THR A 244 0.98 2.48 22.34
CA THR A 244 -0.47 2.54 22.45
C THR A 244 -0.93 3.99 22.38
N GLU A 245 -1.90 4.29 21.51
CA GLU A 245 -2.43 5.64 21.33
C GLU A 245 -3.85 5.58 20.73
N ASN A 246 -4.71 6.53 21.07
CA ASN A 246 -6.07 6.67 20.53
C ASN A 246 -6.94 5.38 20.52
N GLY A 247 -6.73 4.50 21.49
CA GLY A 247 -7.48 3.23 21.60
C GLY A 247 -6.93 2.07 20.76
N TYR A 248 -5.71 2.22 20.22
CA TYR A 248 -5.04 1.20 19.43
C TYR A 248 -3.69 0.81 20.03
N SER A 249 -3.33 -0.46 19.92
CA SER A 249 -1.99 -0.98 20.13
C SER A 249 -1.29 -1.12 18.77
N PHE A 250 -0.20 -0.39 18.59
CA PHE A 250 0.58 -0.35 17.36
C PHE A 250 1.85 -1.20 17.49
N GLU A 251 2.20 -1.90 16.42
CA GLU A 251 3.52 -2.47 16.15
C GLU A 251 4.02 -1.93 14.80
N ILE A 252 5.11 -1.18 14.79
CA ILE A 252 5.75 -0.66 13.57
C ILE A 252 7.12 -1.32 13.39
N ILE A 253 7.28 -2.01 12.26
CA ILE A 253 8.53 -2.67 11.85
C ILE A 253 9.02 -2.03 10.56
N CYS A 254 10.22 -1.45 10.60
CA CYS A 254 10.91 -0.93 9.42
C CYS A 254 12.03 -1.91 9.02
N ASN A 255 11.93 -2.47 7.81
CA ASN A 255 12.91 -3.37 7.23
C ASN A 255 13.59 -2.71 6.03
N ASP A 256 14.89 -2.48 6.14
CA ASP A 256 15.71 -2.01 5.03
C ASP A 256 16.31 -3.18 4.24
N TYR A 257 16.08 -3.19 2.93
CA TYR A 257 16.63 -4.18 2.01
C TYR A 257 17.58 -3.51 1.00
N PRO A 258 18.80 -3.13 1.43
CA PRO A 258 19.73 -2.38 0.58
C PRO A 258 20.14 -3.15 -0.69
N ASP A 259 20.22 -4.49 -0.62
CA ASP A 259 20.52 -5.34 -1.78
C ASP A 259 19.37 -5.41 -2.80
N MET A 260 18.16 -5.03 -2.39
CA MET A 260 16.96 -5.03 -3.23
C MET A 260 16.44 -3.61 -3.52
N PHE A 261 17.13 -2.57 -3.04
CA PHE A 261 16.80 -1.16 -3.27
C PHE A 261 15.38 -0.76 -2.82
N TYR A 262 14.90 -1.32 -1.71
CA TYR A 262 13.66 -0.87 -1.09
C TYR A 262 13.70 -0.90 0.43
N THR A 263 12.84 -0.08 1.03
CA THR A 263 12.49 -0.10 2.45
C THR A 263 11.03 -0.53 2.57
N GLU A 264 10.73 -1.36 3.56
CA GLU A 264 9.38 -1.85 3.84
C GLU A 264 8.98 -1.50 5.27
N TYR A 265 7.87 -0.79 5.42
CA TYR A 265 7.22 -0.57 6.71
C TYR A 265 6.04 -1.53 6.83
N ILE A 266 5.99 -2.26 7.94
CA ILE A 266 4.87 -3.12 8.32
C ILE A 266 4.30 -2.51 9.60
N ILE A 267 3.05 -2.07 9.54
CA ILE A 267 2.33 -1.51 10.68
C ILE A 267 1.15 -2.41 10.99
N THR A 268 1.04 -2.84 12.23
CA THR A 268 -0.15 -3.52 12.77
C THR A 268 -0.77 -2.62 13.81
N ALA A 269 -2.07 -2.36 13.71
CA ALA A 269 -2.85 -1.58 14.68
C ALA A 269 -4.01 -2.45 15.17
N GLU A 270 -3.93 -2.89 16.43
CA GLU A 270 -4.95 -3.70 17.10
C GLU A 270 -5.83 -2.80 17.96
N LYS A 271 -7.16 -2.92 17.82
CA LYS A 271 -8.10 -2.13 18.62
C LYS A 271 -8.19 -2.66 20.05
N LEU A 272 -8.14 -1.78 21.06
CA LEU A 272 -8.15 -2.12 22.49
C LEU A 272 -9.54 -2.14 23.14
#